data_AF-A0A7X1NFH1-F1
#
_entry.id   AF-A0A7X1NFH1-F1
#
_cell.length_a   1.000
_cell.length_b   1.000
_cell.length_c   1.000
_cell.angle_alpha   90.00
_cell.angle_beta   90.00
_cell.angle_gamma   90.00
#
_symmetry.space_group_name_H-M   'P 1'
#
loop_
_entity.id
_entity.type
_entity.pdbx_description
1 polymer ?
#
loop_
_entity_poly.entity_id
_entity_poly.type
_entity_poly.pdbx_seq_one_letter_code
_entity_poly.pdbx_strand_id
1 'polypeptide(L)'
;MATNTADLLRLEQQLIATGTPFAVVTVIRAAPPTSTQVGAQALVDGDGVLHGWIGGGCAQTIVIEAARQSVRSGQPRRVRISNEQSVPEAEVEAHAMPCASNGALELFIQPTVPAPLVVVFGATPAAHEACVLARRVGLRACIAADVARPGEARFDAAALDRAGASFALIATQGDGDEDALEAALRSTVAAVLMIASRRKAGRLLETMRERGIDEARLAALHAPAGPAIHAHTPQEIALGAVAGLVALRHEMEQGAAIAQASAASVATEPVPRLPPCEALGAPAADAGRYVNPVCGMSIDIATAKHVVEYGGRKIYFCCDCCKAEFERRPECYLAGSPDDGHMEKR
;
A
#
# COMPACT_ATOMS: atom_id res chain seq x y z
N MET A 1 11.92 2.91 34.80
CA MET A 1 12.56 1.59 34.68
C MET A 1 12.85 1.38 33.21
N ALA A 2 14.10 1.10 32.83
CA ALA A 2 14.45 0.89 31.43
C ALA A 2 13.77 -0.40 30.95
N THR A 3 12.74 -0.25 30.12
CA THR A 3 12.09 -1.38 29.43
C THR A 3 13.16 -2.09 28.62
N ASN A 4 13.43 -3.36 28.91
CA ASN A 4 14.42 -4.13 28.15
C ASN A 4 13.88 -4.38 26.73
N THR A 5 14.75 -4.53 25.73
CA THR A 5 14.38 -4.76 24.32
C THR A 5 13.38 -5.92 24.15
N ALA A 6 13.50 -6.98 24.97
CA ALA A 6 12.56 -8.10 24.96
C ALA A 6 11.13 -7.70 25.35
N ASP A 7 10.97 -6.73 26.26
CA ASP A 7 9.66 -6.25 26.68
C ASP A 7 9.03 -5.34 25.61
N LEU A 8 9.85 -4.56 24.90
CA LEU A 8 9.38 -3.78 23.73
C LEU A 8 8.86 -4.68 22.62
N LEU A 9 9.59 -5.74 22.26
CA LEU A 9 9.16 -6.69 21.22
C LEU A 9 7.84 -7.40 21.58
N ARG A 10 7.66 -7.75 22.86
CA ARG A 10 6.38 -8.35 23.33
C ARG A 10 5.24 -7.34 23.25
N LEU A 11 5.47 -6.09 23.66
CA LEU A 11 4.47 -5.04 23.57
C LEU A 11 4.10 -4.77 22.11
N GLU A 12 5.08 -4.70 21.21
CA GLU A 12 4.86 -4.58 19.77
C GLU A 12 3.95 -5.70 19.23
N GLN A 13 4.27 -6.96 19.54
CA GLN A 13 3.44 -8.10 19.15
C GLN A 13 2.03 -8.03 19.71
N GLN A 14 1.87 -7.59 20.96
CA GLN A 14 0.57 -7.40 21.58
C GLN A 14 -0.25 -6.34 20.85
N LEU A 15 0.34 -5.17 20.55
CA LEU A 15 -0.32 -4.08 19.85
C LEU A 15 -0.73 -4.50 18.43
N ILE A 16 0.11 -5.25 17.73
CA ILE A 16 -0.22 -5.86 16.43
C ILE A 16 -1.41 -6.82 16.56
N ALA A 17 -1.39 -7.71 17.56
CA ALA A 17 -2.43 -8.71 17.76
C ALA A 17 -3.78 -8.09 18.12
N THR A 18 -3.81 -6.99 18.88
CA THR A 18 -5.03 -6.26 19.21
C THR A 18 -5.46 -5.27 18.14
N GLY A 19 -4.66 -5.07 17.08
CA GLY A 19 -4.91 -4.07 16.05
C GLY A 19 -4.84 -2.64 16.57
N THR A 20 -4.09 -2.40 17.65
CA THR A 20 -3.90 -1.07 18.23
C THR A 20 -2.85 -0.32 17.41
N PRO A 21 -3.14 0.87 16.86
CA PRO A 21 -2.14 1.67 16.15
C PRO A 21 -1.01 2.12 17.07
N PHE A 22 0.22 2.11 16.58
CA PHE A 22 1.41 2.59 17.30
C PHE A 22 2.51 3.02 16.32
N ALA A 23 3.58 3.64 16.80
CA ALA A 23 4.78 3.89 16.02
C ALA A 23 6.04 3.36 16.70
N VAL A 24 6.94 2.81 15.89
CA VAL A 24 8.31 2.46 16.29
C VAL A 24 9.20 3.67 16.03
N VAL A 25 9.87 4.14 17.06
CA VAL A 25 10.86 5.22 16.98
C VAL A 25 12.24 4.60 17.06
N THR A 26 13.11 4.92 16.11
CA THR A 26 14.50 4.44 16.06
C THR A 26 15.46 5.61 15.93
N VAL A 27 16.45 5.71 16.80
CA VAL A 27 17.53 6.70 16.69
C VAL A 27 18.47 6.27 15.56
N ILE A 28 18.50 7.03 14.47
CA ILE A 28 19.34 6.74 13.29
C ILE A 28 20.64 7.57 13.27
N ARG A 29 20.67 8.71 13.98
CA ARG A 29 21.88 9.51 14.19
C ARG A 29 21.86 10.15 15.59
N ALA A 30 23.02 10.20 16.22
CA ALA A 30 23.21 10.83 17.51
C ALA A 30 24.56 11.56 17.56
N ALA A 31 24.55 12.85 17.87
CA ALA A 31 25.74 13.67 18.07
C ALA A 31 25.84 14.11 19.54
N PRO A 32 27.01 13.93 20.21
CA PRO A 32 27.21 14.35 21.59
C PRO A 32 27.05 15.87 21.81
N PRO A 33 26.68 16.32 23.03
CA PRO A 33 26.34 15.49 24.19
C PRO A 33 24.91 14.94 24.09
N THR A 34 24.77 13.62 24.17
CA THR A 34 23.49 12.92 24.10
C THR A 34 23.50 11.69 24.99
N SER A 35 22.36 11.37 25.61
CA SER A 35 22.18 10.22 26.51
C SER A 35 21.61 8.99 25.79
N THR A 36 21.72 8.95 24.47
CA THR A 36 21.27 7.86 23.61
C THR A 36 22.34 7.51 22.59
N GLN A 37 22.14 6.40 21.91
CA GLN A 37 23.03 5.91 20.86
C GLN A 37 22.21 5.52 19.64
N VAL A 38 22.87 5.44 18.49
CA VAL A 38 22.27 4.90 17.27
C VAL A 38 21.75 3.48 17.55
N GLY A 39 20.55 3.18 17.07
CA GLY A 39 19.87 1.91 17.30
C GLY A 39 19.03 1.85 18.58
N ALA A 40 19.01 2.89 19.42
CA ALA A 40 18.05 2.99 20.51
C ALA A 40 16.62 3.07 19.97
N GLN A 41 15.69 2.35 20.59
CA GLN A 41 14.30 2.23 20.15
C GLN A 41 13.29 2.52 21.26
N ALA A 42 12.13 3.03 20.84
CA ALA A 42 10.94 3.16 21.67
C ALA A 42 9.69 2.89 20.84
N LEU A 43 8.59 2.56 21.52
CA LEU A 43 7.25 2.50 20.94
C LEU A 43 6.43 3.67 21.47
N VAL A 44 5.62 4.28 20.61
CA VAL A 44 4.59 5.24 21.03
C VAL A 44 3.25 4.67 20.65
N ASP A 45 2.41 4.36 21.64
CA ASP A 45 1.07 3.82 21.41
C ASP A 45 0.03 4.91 21.04
N GLY A 46 -1.21 4.48 20.74
CA GLY A 46 -2.30 5.38 20.36
C GLY A 46 -2.68 6.43 21.41
N ASP A 47 -2.40 6.16 22.69
CA ASP A 47 -2.62 7.10 23.79
C ASP A 47 -1.49 8.14 23.91
N GLY A 48 -0.38 7.90 23.20
CA GLY A 48 0.80 8.76 23.20
C GLY A 48 1.78 8.43 24.33
N VAL A 49 1.69 7.23 24.91
CA VAL A 49 2.64 6.76 25.92
C VAL A 49 3.89 6.23 25.21
N LEU A 50 5.05 6.73 25.63
CA LEU A 50 6.35 6.27 25.12
C LEU A 50 6.88 5.14 25.99
N HIS A 51 7.04 3.96 25.40
CA HIS A 51 7.63 2.77 25.99
C HIS A 51 9.04 2.60 25.47
N GLY A 52 10.03 2.46 26.35
CA GLY A 52 11.45 2.34 25.96
C GLY A 52 12.23 3.63 26.15
N TRP A 53 13.34 3.79 25.42
CA TRP A 53 14.25 4.91 25.60
C TRP A 53 14.90 5.33 24.29
N ILE A 54 14.76 6.62 23.97
CA ILE A 54 15.37 7.26 22.79
C ILE A 54 16.31 8.42 23.17
N GLY A 55 16.54 8.65 24.46
CA GLY A 55 17.32 9.77 24.99
C GLY A 55 16.59 10.54 26.09
N GLY A 56 17.21 11.65 26.53
CA GLY A 56 16.70 12.46 27.64
C GLY A 56 15.31 13.05 27.39
N GLY A 57 14.61 13.42 28.48
CA GLY A 57 13.21 13.85 28.43
C GLY A 57 12.91 15.07 27.56
N CYS A 58 13.91 15.88 27.22
CA CYS A 58 13.73 17.08 26.40
C CYS A 58 13.28 16.78 24.95
N ALA A 59 13.60 15.59 24.41
CA ALA A 59 13.18 15.19 23.06
C ALA A 59 11.83 14.46 23.04
N GLN A 60 11.32 13.99 24.19
CA GLN A 60 10.16 13.09 24.23
C GLN A 60 8.89 13.74 23.68
N THR A 61 8.60 15.00 24.04
CA THR A 61 7.37 15.68 23.59
C THR A 61 7.32 15.79 22.07
N ILE A 62 8.43 16.22 21.44
CA ILE A 62 8.55 16.31 19.98
C ILE A 62 8.35 14.94 19.33
N VAL A 63 8.99 13.90 19.88
CA VAL A 63 8.91 12.53 19.35
C VAL A 63 7.51 11.95 19.49
N ILE A 64 6.85 12.15 20.63
CA ILE A 64 5.47 11.68 20.86
C ILE A 64 4.52 12.37 19.88
N GLU A 65 4.66 13.68 19.68
CA GLU A 65 3.83 14.43 18.74
C GLU A 65 4.03 13.94 17.29
N ALA A 66 5.29 13.82 16.85
CA ALA A 66 5.63 13.32 15.53
C ALA A 66 5.17 11.86 15.32
N ALA A 67 5.30 11.01 16.35
CA ALA A 67 4.78 9.65 16.34
C ALA A 67 3.26 9.60 16.19
N ARG A 68 2.53 10.40 16.98
CA ARG A 68 1.07 10.49 16.85
C ARG A 68 0.66 10.99 15.46
N GLN A 69 1.40 11.93 14.89
CA GLN A 69 1.12 12.42 13.54
C GLN A 69 1.44 11.36 12.47
N SER A 70 2.52 10.60 12.62
CA SER A 70 2.88 9.47 11.76
C SER A 70 1.82 8.36 11.81
N VAL A 71 1.31 8.03 13.01
CA VAL A 71 0.22 7.06 13.16
C VAL A 71 -1.07 7.56 12.48
N ARG A 72 -1.42 8.83 12.67
CA ARG A 72 -2.61 9.42 12.04
C ARG A 72 -2.54 9.42 10.52
N SER A 73 -1.37 9.69 9.94
CA SER A 73 -1.21 9.72 8.49
C SER A 73 -0.89 8.35 7.88
N GLY A 74 -0.46 7.38 8.68
CA GLY A 74 0.04 6.09 8.22
C GLY A 74 1.39 6.18 7.50
N GLN A 75 2.05 7.35 7.49
CA GLN A 75 3.31 7.58 6.78
C GLN A 75 4.49 7.70 7.74
N PRO A 76 5.66 7.16 7.39
CA PRO A 76 6.87 7.30 8.18
C PRO A 76 7.35 8.75 8.20
N ARG A 77 8.12 9.08 9.24
CA ARG A 77 8.72 10.41 9.42
C ARG A 77 10.18 10.31 9.80
N ARG A 78 10.98 11.25 9.31
CA ARG A 78 12.35 11.46 9.77
C ARG A 78 12.41 12.81 10.47
N VAL A 79 12.78 12.77 11.75
CA VAL A 79 12.73 13.94 12.64
C VAL A 79 14.15 14.25 13.09
N ARG A 80 14.58 15.49 12.93
CA ARG A 80 15.86 16.00 13.44
C ARG A 80 15.61 17.00 14.56
N ILE A 81 16.27 16.78 15.69
CA ILE A 81 16.20 17.65 16.86
C ILE A 81 17.61 18.17 17.11
N SER A 82 17.85 19.46 16.83
CA SER A 82 19.16 20.11 16.95
C SER A 82 19.00 21.62 17.11
N ASN A 83 19.97 22.27 17.77
CA ASN A 83 20.10 23.73 17.79
C ASN A 83 21.04 24.26 16.69
N GLU A 84 21.76 23.37 15.99
CA GLU A 84 22.62 23.76 14.87
C GLU A 84 21.78 24.11 13.64
N GLN A 85 22.14 25.21 12.98
CA GLN A 85 21.53 25.57 11.70
C GLN A 85 22.02 24.60 10.62
N SER A 86 21.16 23.69 10.19
CA SER A 86 21.38 22.82 9.05
C SER A 86 20.62 23.31 7.82
N VAL A 87 21.13 22.99 6.63
CA VAL A 87 20.35 23.16 5.39
C VAL A 87 19.07 22.32 5.51
N PRO A 88 17.88 22.89 5.25
CA PRO A 88 16.64 22.13 5.25
C PRO A 88 16.72 20.97 4.25
N GLU A 89 16.49 19.76 4.72
CA GLU A 89 16.31 18.58 3.86
C GLU A 89 14.80 18.36 3.66
N ALA A 90 14.36 18.16 2.41
CA ALA A 90 12.94 18.05 2.08
C ALA A 90 12.20 16.93 2.84
N GLU A 91 12.92 15.92 3.32
CA GLU A 91 12.37 14.74 4.01
C GLU A 91 12.69 14.71 5.52
N VAL A 92 13.17 15.82 6.11
CA VAL A 92 13.49 15.89 7.55
C VAL A 92 12.68 16.98 8.23
N GLU A 93 11.88 16.58 9.21
CA GLU A 93 11.19 17.50 10.11
C GLU A 93 12.18 18.02 11.15
N ALA A 94 12.55 19.30 11.05
CA ALA A 94 13.54 19.92 11.92
C ALA A 94 12.87 20.63 13.11
N HIS A 95 13.33 20.31 14.33
CA HIS A 95 12.92 20.97 15.57
C HIS A 95 14.12 21.46 16.34
N ALA A 96 13.96 22.60 17.03
CA ALA A 96 14.95 23.08 17.98
C ALA A 96 15.02 22.15 19.21
N MET A 97 16.23 21.90 19.72
CA MET A 97 16.42 21.20 20.98
C MET A 97 15.88 22.08 22.13
N PRO A 98 14.94 21.59 22.97
CA PRO A 98 14.41 22.39 24.08
C PRO A 98 15.39 22.64 25.23
N CYS A 99 16.58 22.04 25.19
CA CYS A 99 17.57 22.09 26.25
C CYS A 99 18.88 22.73 25.76
N ALA A 100 19.67 23.24 26.71
CA ALA A 100 20.94 23.91 26.45
C ALA A 100 22.08 22.98 26.01
N SER A 101 21.85 21.67 25.95
CA SER A 101 22.83 20.74 25.40
C SER A 101 22.87 20.87 23.88
N ASN A 102 24.03 21.16 23.31
CA ASN A 102 24.25 21.23 21.86
C ASN A 102 24.34 19.83 21.20
N GLY A 103 23.64 18.84 21.75
CA GLY A 103 23.52 17.53 21.11
C GLY A 103 22.59 17.59 19.90
N ALA A 104 22.70 16.61 19.01
CA ALA A 104 21.78 16.46 17.89
C ALA A 104 21.27 15.03 17.78
N LEU A 105 19.99 14.89 17.44
CA LEU A 105 19.34 13.60 17.24
C LEU A 105 18.64 13.59 15.89
N GLU A 106 18.73 12.46 15.19
CA GLU A 106 17.87 12.16 14.07
C GLU A 106 17.17 10.83 14.32
N LEU A 107 15.86 10.83 14.18
CA LEU A 107 14.99 9.69 14.48
C LEU A 107 14.20 9.31 13.24
N PHE A 108 14.06 8.00 13.01
CA PHE A 108 13.11 7.44 12.07
C PHE A 108 11.91 6.92 12.84
N ILE A 109 10.72 7.38 12.46
CA ILE A 109 9.44 7.05 13.08
C ILE A 109 8.62 6.27 12.06
N GLN A 110 8.40 4.98 12.33
CA GLN A 110 7.65 4.07 11.48
C GLN A 110 6.30 3.76 12.11
N PRO A 111 5.17 4.11 11.47
CA PRO A 111 3.85 3.80 12.01
C PRO A 111 3.48 2.35 11.67
N THR A 112 2.75 1.73 12.58
CA THR A 112 2.04 0.48 12.40
C THR A 112 0.57 0.75 12.62
N VAL A 113 -0.19 0.82 11.53
CA VAL A 113 -1.65 0.99 11.54
C VAL A 113 -2.32 -0.33 11.14
N PRO A 114 -3.43 -0.71 11.78
CA PRO A 114 -4.15 -1.92 11.40
C PRO A 114 -4.64 -1.82 9.96
N ALA A 115 -4.60 -2.93 9.24
CA ALA A 115 -5.12 -2.99 7.88
C ALA A 115 -6.61 -2.57 7.85
N PRO A 116 -7.07 -1.95 6.74
CA PRO A 116 -8.47 -1.57 6.59
C PRO A 116 -9.40 -2.76 6.80
N LEU A 117 -10.50 -2.53 7.53
CA LEU A 117 -11.53 -3.53 7.74
C LEU A 117 -12.56 -3.45 6.61
N VAL A 118 -12.82 -4.58 5.98
CA VAL A 118 -13.89 -4.79 4.99
C VAL A 118 -15.01 -5.58 5.64
N VAL A 119 -16.21 -5.02 5.67
CA VAL A 119 -17.42 -5.74 6.07
C VAL A 119 -18.15 -6.21 4.82
N VAL A 120 -18.33 -7.52 4.69
CA VAL A 120 -18.96 -8.15 3.53
C VAL A 120 -20.42 -8.47 3.84
N PHE A 121 -21.33 -7.93 3.03
CA PHE A 121 -22.76 -8.16 3.13
C PHE A 121 -23.17 -9.34 2.25
N GLY A 122 -23.97 -10.26 2.81
CA GLY A 122 -24.44 -11.46 2.13
C GLY A 122 -23.73 -12.73 2.60
N ALA A 123 -24.34 -13.87 2.28
CA ALA A 123 -23.85 -15.21 2.64
C ALA A 123 -23.67 -16.08 1.37
N THR A 124 -23.40 -15.44 0.24
CA THR A 124 -23.20 -16.12 -1.04
C THR A 124 -21.81 -16.77 -1.10
N PRO A 125 -21.59 -17.79 -1.94
CA PRO A 125 -20.25 -18.34 -2.14
C PRO A 125 -19.22 -17.26 -2.51
N ALA A 126 -19.61 -16.27 -3.32
CA ALA A 126 -18.73 -15.15 -3.66
C ALA A 126 -18.40 -14.26 -2.45
N ALA A 127 -19.35 -14.03 -1.53
CA ALA A 127 -19.10 -13.31 -0.29
C ALA A 127 -18.07 -14.03 0.60
N HIS A 128 -18.21 -15.35 0.74
CA HIS A 128 -17.26 -16.17 1.51
C HIS A 128 -15.86 -16.17 0.89
N GLU A 129 -15.76 -16.34 -0.43
CA GLU A 129 -14.48 -16.28 -1.14
C GLU A 129 -13.84 -14.89 -1.05
N ALA A 130 -14.63 -13.81 -1.14
CA ALA A 130 -14.14 -12.44 -0.99
C ALA A 130 -13.51 -12.22 0.39
N CYS A 131 -14.13 -12.72 1.46
CA CYS A 131 -13.55 -12.70 2.81
C CYS A 131 -12.20 -13.43 2.88
N VAL A 132 -12.09 -14.61 2.25
CA VAL A 132 -10.85 -15.40 2.23
C VAL A 132 -9.75 -14.66 1.46
N LEU A 133 -10.06 -14.18 0.26
CA LEU A 133 -9.11 -13.49 -0.60
C LEU A 133 -8.69 -12.13 -0.01
N ALA A 134 -9.61 -11.35 0.55
CA ALA A 134 -9.31 -10.09 1.22
C ALA A 134 -8.28 -10.29 2.36
N ARG A 135 -8.46 -11.31 3.20
CA ARG A 135 -7.49 -11.66 4.25
C ARG A 135 -6.14 -12.07 3.70
N ARG A 136 -6.10 -12.82 2.59
CA ARG A 136 -4.85 -13.23 1.94
C ARG A 136 -4.06 -12.07 1.34
N VAL A 137 -4.72 -10.98 0.92
CA VAL A 137 -4.06 -9.77 0.41
C VAL A 137 -3.78 -8.72 1.50
N GLY A 138 -3.92 -9.11 2.77
CA GLY A 138 -3.58 -8.28 3.92
C GLY A 138 -4.65 -7.30 4.36
N LEU A 139 -5.92 -7.47 3.96
CA LEU A 139 -7.06 -6.73 4.51
C LEU A 139 -7.63 -7.47 5.72
N ARG A 140 -8.23 -6.74 6.66
CA ARG A 140 -9.11 -7.35 7.66
C ARG A 140 -10.47 -7.54 7.00
N ALA A 141 -11.09 -8.72 7.11
CA ALA A 141 -12.40 -8.95 6.51
C ALA A 141 -13.26 -9.92 7.33
N CYS A 142 -14.54 -9.58 7.46
CA CYS A 142 -15.58 -10.38 8.12
C CYS A 142 -16.93 -10.23 7.39
N ILE A 143 -17.88 -11.12 7.72
CA ILE A 143 -19.26 -11.00 7.22
C ILE A 143 -20.03 -10.02 8.12
N ALA A 144 -21.01 -9.30 7.59
CA ALA A 144 -21.82 -8.34 8.36
C ALA A 144 -22.46 -8.94 9.62
N ALA A 145 -22.82 -10.23 9.59
CA ALA A 145 -23.34 -10.94 10.76
C ALA A 145 -22.35 -11.02 11.93
N ASP A 146 -21.03 -10.96 11.68
CA ASP A 146 -19.99 -11.04 12.71
C ASP A 146 -19.85 -9.74 13.52
N VAL A 147 -20.36 -8.62 12.99
CA VAL A 147 -20.29 -7.28 13.63
C VAL A 147 -21.63 -6.80 14.19
N ALA A 148 -22.71 -7.51 13.86
CA ALA A 148 -24.05 -7.24 14.38
C ALA A 148 -24.21 -7.77 15.81
N ARG A 149 -24.94 -7.03 16.65
CA ARG A 149 -25.34 -7.48 17.99
C ARG A 149 -26.68 -8.23 17.93
N PRO A 150 -26.99 -9.09 18.91
CA PRO A 150 -28.30 -9.73 19.00
C PRO A 150 -29.43 -8.70 19.01
N GLY A 151 -30.40 -8.85 18.11
CA GLY A 151 -31.55 -7.96 17.97
C GLY A 151 -31.35 -6.78 17.02
N GLU A 152 -30.15 -6.61 16.45
CA GLU A 152 -29.93 -5.62 15.38
C GLU A 152 -30.48 -6.10 14.04
N ALA A 153 -30.73 -5.14 13.15
CA ALA A 153 -31.16 -5.44 11.79
C ALA A 153 -30.11 -6.30 11.07
N ARG A 154 -30.57 -7.06 10.06
CA ARG A 154 -29.71 -7.90 9.21
C ARG A 154 -28.51 -7.12 8.66
N PHE A 155 -28.73 -5.84 8.33
CA PHE A 155 -27.76 -4.88 7.85
C PHE A 155 -27.93 -3.58 8.65
N ASP A 156 -26.88 -3.13 9.33
CA ASP A 156 -26.95 -1.97 10.22
C ASP A 156 -25.71 -1.08 10.06
N ALA A 157 -25.93 0.19 9.72
CA ALA A 157 -24.88 1.20 9.61
C ALA A 157 -24.12 1.37 10.95
N ALA A 158 -24.84 1.34 12.07
CA ALA A 158 -24.22 1.52 13.39
C ALA A 158 -23.30 0.34 13.74
N ALA A 159 -23.59 -0.87 13.26
CA ALA A 159 -22.71 -2.02 13.41
C ALA A 159 -21.39 -1.83 12.64
N LEU A 160 -21.45 -1.29 11.43
CA LEU A 160 -20.26 -0.97 10.63
C LEU A 160 -19.39 0.09 11.31
N ASP A 161 -20.01 1.16 11.78
CA ASP A 161 -19.32 2.28 12.43
C ASP A 161 -18.63 1.83 13.72
N ARG A 162 -19.31 1.04 14.56
CA ARG A 162 -18.70 0.48 15.79
C ARG A 162 -17.57 -0.49 15.50
N ALA A 163 -17.65 -1.24 14.40
CA ALA A 163 -16.58 -2.13 13.98
C ALA A 163 -15.35 -1.38 13.43
N GLY A 164 -15.49 -0.09 13.12
CA GLY A 164 -14.45 0.69 12.45
C GLY A 164 -14.21 0.21 11.02
N ALA A 165 -15.27 -0.16 10.31
CA ALA A 165 -15.18 -0.60 8.93
C ALA A 165 -14.65 0.53 8.03
N SER A 166 -13.64 0.25 7.23
CA SER A 166 -13.12 1.18 6.23
C SER A 166 -13.88 1.04 4.91
N PHE A 167 -14.28 -0.19 4.56
CA PHE A 167 -14.96 -0.51 3.32
C PHE A 167 -16.16 -1.43 3.57
N ALA A 168 -17.18 -1.30 2.72
CA ALA A 168 -18.30 -2.24 2.65
C ALA A 168 -18.28 -2.96 1.29
N LEU A 169 -18.44 -4.28 1.29
CA LEU A 169 -18.61 -5.07 0.05
C LEU A 169 -19.97 -5.74 0.03
N ILE A 170 -20.84 -5.34 -0.88
CA ILE A 170 -22.18 -5.88 -1.06
C ILE A 170 -22.12 -7.07 -2.02
N ALA A 171 -22.26 -8.26 -1.47
CA ALA A 171 -22.23 -9.55 -2.15
C ALA A 171 -23.51 -10.38 -1.86
N THR A 172 -24.63 -9.68 -1.71
CA THR A 172 -25.98 -10.22 -1.44
C THR A 172 -26.61 -10.93 -2.64
N GLN A 173 -26.20 -10.57 -3.86
CA GLN A 173 -26.68 -11.14 -5.13
C GLN A 173 -28.23 -11.23 -5.25
N GLY A 174 -28.96 -10.23 -4.76
CA GLY A 174 -30.41 -10.13 -4.89
C GLY A 174 -31.21 -10.34 -3.61
N ASP A 175 -30.60 -10.87 -2.55
CA ASP A 175 -31.25 -11.04 -1.25
C ASP A 175 -30.92 -9.87 -0.32
N GLY A 176 -31.79 -8.85 -0.32
CA GLY A 176 -31.66 -7.65 0.52
C GLY A 176 -30.68 -6.60 -0.03
N ASP A 177 -30.52 -6.51 -1.36
CA ASP A 177 -29.63 -5.53 -2.02
C ASP A 177 -29.90 -4.08 -1.57
N GLU A 178 -31.18 -3.68 -1.46
CA GLU A 178 -31.58 -2.32 -1.07
C GLU A 178 -31.20 -2.02 0.40
N ASP A 179 -31.54 -2.93 1.32
CA ASP A 179 -31.26 -2.76 2.74
C ASP A 179 -29.75 -2.77 3.02
N ALA A 180 -29.00 -3.64 2.33
CA ALA A 180 -27.55 -3.70 2.45
C ALA A 180 -26.88 -2.42 1.93
N LEU A 181 -27.34 -1.92 0.77
CA LEU A 181 -26.82 -0.69 0.20
C LEU A 181 -27.15 0.52 1.06
N GLU A 182 -28.37 0.61 1.57
CA GLU A 182 -28.79 1.70 2.45
C GLU A 182 -27.95 1.72 3.74
N ALA A 183 -27.78 0.58 4.40
CA ALA A 183 -26.95 0.47 5.59
C ALA A 183 -25.49 0.87 5.33
N ALA A 184 -24.91 0.41 4.21
CA ALA A 184 -23.54 0.76 3.84
C ALA A 184 -23.38 2.26 3.53
N LEU A 185 -24.30 2.86 2.78
CA LEU A 185 -24.24 4.27 2.40
C LEU A 185 -24.51 5.21 3.59
N ARG A 186 -25.35 4.81 4.55
CA ARG A 186 -25.61 5.57 5.77
C ARG A 186 -24.47 5.48 6.80
N SER A 187 -23.59 4.50 6.68
CA SER A 187 -22.41 4.36 7.55
C SER A 187 -21.28 5.31 7.17
N THR A 188 -20.25 5.35 8.03
CA THR A 188 -19.03 6.15 7.90
C THR A 188 -17.95 5.50 7.02
N VAL A 189 -18.23 4.35 6.39
CA VAL A 189 -17.26 3.69 5.50
C VAL A 189 -16.82 4.62 4.37
N ALA A 190 -15.52 4.57 4.05
CA ALA A 190 -14.91 5.40 3.02
C ALA A 190 -15.45 5.09 1.63
N ALA A 191 -15.69 3.80 1.33
CA ALA A 191 -16.22 3.35 0.06
C ALA A 191 -17.12 2.12 0.19
N VAL A 192 -18.09 2.00 -0.71
CA VAL A 192 -19.02 0.88 -0.83
C VAL A 192 -18.81 0.24 -2.19
N LEU A 193 -18.53 -1.06 -2.23
CA LEU A 193 -18.39 -1.82 -3.47
C LEU A 193 -19.57 -2.77 -3.59
N MET A 194 -20.10 -2.96 -4.79
CA MET A 194 -21.24 -3.85 -5.00
C MET A 194 -21.01 -4.82 -6.16
N ILE A 195 -21.20 -6.12 -5.88
CA ILE A 195 -21.23 -7.18 -6.89
C ILE A 195 -22.58 -7.11 -7.62
N ALA A 196 -22.64 -6.19 -8.58
CA ALA A 196 -23.83 -5.95 -9.40
C ALA A 196 -23.45 -5.40 -10.78
N SER A 197 -24.37 -5.54 -11.73
CA SER A 197 -24.26 -4.85 -13.03
C SER A 197 -24.50 -3.35 -12.86
N ARG A 198 -23.95 -2.55 -13.78
CA ARG A 198 -24.17 -1.08 -13.82
C ARG A 198 -25.66 -0.73 -13.86
N ARG A 199 -26.46 -1.50 -14.62
CA ARG A 199 -27.91 -1.32 -14.71
C ARG A 199 -28.61 -1.54 -13.37
N LYS A 200 -28.25 -2.60 -12.64
CA LYS A 200 -28.84 -2.87 -11.32
C LYS A 200 -28.44 -1.76 -10.32
N ALA A 201 -27.16 -1.40 -10.29
CA ALA A 201 -26.67 -0.34 -9.41
C ALA A 201 -27.35 1.02 -9.68
N GLY A 202 -27.56 1.38 -10.95
CA GLY A 202 -28.26 2.62 -11.31
C GLY A 202 -29.67 2.70 -10.72
N ARG A 203 -30.44 1.60 -10.81
CA ARG A 203 -31.79 1.52 -10.21
C ARG A 203 -31.75 1.63 -8.69
N LEU A 204 -30.78 0.98 -8.05
CA LEU A 204 -30.62 1.05 -6.59
C LEU A 204 -30.24 2.46 -6.15
N LEU A 205 -29.38 3.16 -6.89
CA LEU A 205 -29.04 4.56 -6.62
C LEU A 205 -30.24 5.48 -6.72
N GLU A 206 -31.14 5.28 -7.69
CA GLU A 206 -32.43 6.01 -7.78
C GLU A 206 -33.27 5.79 -6.52
N THR A 207 -33.45 4.53 -6.09
CA THR A 207 -34.16 4.21 -4.85
C THR A 207 -33.50 4.88 -3.63
N MET A 208 -32.17 4.88 -3.55
CA MET A 208 -31.45 5.51 -2.43
C MET A 208 -31.60 7.03 -2.40
N ARG A 209 -31.67 7.69 -3.57
CA ARG A 209 -32.00 9.12 -3.66
C ARG A 209 -33.39 9.41 -3.11
N GLU A 210 -34.38 8.61 -3.48
CA GLU A 210 -35.76 8.75 -2.99
C GLU A 210 -35.85 8.53 -1.47
N ARG A 211 -34.98 7.68 -0.91
CA ARG A 211 -34.83 7.47 0.54
C ARG A 211 -33.99 8.54 1.25
N GLY A 212 -33.59 9.59 0.54
CA GLY A 212 -32.90 10.76 1.10
C GLY A 212 -31.42 10.55 1.41
N ILE A 213 -30.75 9.61 0.74
CA ILE A 213 -29.28 9.54 0.78
C ILE A 213 -28.72 10.65 -0.12
N ASP A 214 -27.76 11.43 0.40
CA ASP A 214 -27.17 12.55 -0.32
C ASP A 214 -26.24 12.09 -1.45
N GLU A 215 -26.05 12.96 -2.45
CA GLU A 215 -25.20 12.65 -3.60
C GLU A 215 -23.73 12.37 -3.24
N ALA A 216 -23.20 12.96 -2.16
CA ALA A 216 -21.82 12.71 -1.75
C ALA A 216 -21.66 11.29 -1.19
N ARG A 217 -22.65 10.77 -0.47
CA ARG A 217 -22.68 9.36 -0.08
C ARG A 217 -22.94 8.44 -1.26
N LEU A 218 -23.86 8.78 -2.16
CA LEU A 218 -24.12 7.98 -3.37
C LEU A 218 -22.87 7.82 -4.24
N ALA A 219 -22.03 8.86 -4.31
CA ALA A 219 -20.75 8.84 -5.03
C ALA A 219 -19.73 7.84 -4.44
N ALA A 220 -19.92 7.38 -3.20
CA ALA A 220 -19.06 6.36 -2.58
C ALA A 220 -19.35 4.93 -3.10
N LEU A 221 -20.39 4.72 -3.93
CA LEU A 221 -20.71 3.42 -4.50
C LEU A 221 -19.87 3.12 -5.76
N HIS A 222 -19.15 2.00 -5.72
CA HIS A 222 -18.43 1.40 -6.84
C HIS A 222 -19.16 0.15 -7.33
N ALA A 223 -19.76 0.23 -8.51
CA ALA A 223 -20.45 -0.88 -9.16
C ALA A 223 -20.16 -0.90 -10.67
N PRO A 224 -19.59 -1.98 -11.23
CA PRO A 224 -19.22 -3.24 -10.55
C PRO A 224 -18.13 -3.07 -9.48
N ALA A 225 -18.07 -3.99 -8.52
CA ALA A 225 -17.15 -3.96 -7.37
C ALA A 225 -15.64 -3.94 -7.74
N GLY A 226 -15.28 -4.10 -9.00
CA GLY A 226 -13.88 -4.12 -9.41
C GLY A 226 -13.70 -4.18 -10.92
N PRO A 227 -12.46 -4.36 -11.40
CA PRO A 227 -12.15 -4.38 -12.83
C PRO A 227 -12.87 -5.52 -13.56
N ALA A 228 -13.13 -5.31 -14.84
CA ALA A 228 -13.75 -6.32 -15.69
C ALA A 228 -12.74 -7.43 -16.04
N ILE A 229 -12.91 -8.60 -15.42
CA ILE A 229 -12.06 -9.78 -15.65
C ILE A 229 -12.82 -10.95 -16.27
N HIS A 230 -14.04 -10.71 -16.78
CA HIS A 230 -14.91 -11.75 -17.35
C HIS A 230 -15.18 -12.93 -16.40
N ALA A 231 -15.39 -12.62 -15.11
CA ALA A 231 -15.61 -13.63 -14.08
C ALA A 231 -16.92 -14.42 -14.27
N HIS A 232 -16.86 -15.73 -14.06
CA HIS A 232 -17.99 -16.66 -14.10
C HIS A 232 -18.17 -17.44 -12.80
N THR A 233 -17.07 -17.79 -12.13
CA THR A 233 -17.11 -18.56 -10.87
C THR A 233 -17.18 -17.65 -9.64
N PRO A 234 -17.66 -18.13 -8.48
CA PRO A 234 -17.63 -17.36 -7.24
C PRO A 234 -16.22 -16.87 -6.86
N GLN A 235 -15.19 -17.68 -7.12
CA GLN A 235 -13.79 -17.35 -6.86
C GLN A 235 -13.29 -16.23 -7.77
N GLU A 236 -13.62 -16.27 -9.06
CA GLU A 236 -13.29 -15.21 -10.01
C GLU A 236 -14.04 -13.91 -9.67
N ILE A 237 -15.32 -14.00 -9.33
CA ILE A 237 -16.12 -12.84 -8.94
C ILE A 237 -15.53 -12.18 -7.68
N ALA A 238 -15.18 -13.00 -6.69
CA ALA A 238 -14.52 -12.54 -5.47
C ALA A 238 -13.15 -11.92 -5.76
N LEU A 239 -12.36 -12.51 -6.66
CA LEU A 239 -11.07 -11.95 -7.09
C LEU A 239 -11.23 -10.55 -7.70
N GLY A 240 -12.22 -10.37 -8.58
CA GLY A 240 -12.54 -9.06 -9.16
C GLY A 240 -12.93 -8.03 -8.09
N ALA A 241 -13.81 -8.41 -7.16
CA ALA A 241 -14.21 -7.53 -6.06
C ALA A 241 -13.04 -7.16 -5.12
N VAL A 242 -12.18 -8.13 -4.79
CA VAL A 242 -10.99 -7.89 -3.96
C VAL A 242 -9.96 -7.04 -4.67
N ALA A 243 -9.81 -7.15 -5.99
CA ALA A 243 -8.99 -6.23 -6.77
C ALA A 243 -9.49 -4.78 -6.66
N GLY A 244 -10.81 -4.56 -6.66
CA GLY A 244 -11.41 -3.24 -6.38
C GLY A 244 -11.12 -2.73 -4.97
N LEU A 245 -11.20 -3.59 -3.95
CA LEU A 245 -10.84 -3.25 -2.57
C LEU A 245 -9.36 -2.84 -2.43
N VAL A 246 -8.46 -3.56 -3.11
CA VAL A 246 -7.03 -3.25 -3.11
C VAL A 246 -6.76 -1.90 -3.80
N ALA A 247 -7.44 -1.60 -4.91
CA ALA A 247 -7.34 -0.30 -5.56
C ALA A 247 -7.75 0.84 -4.61
N LEU A 248 -8.91 0.70 -3.95
CA LEU A 248 -9.41 1.70 -2.99
C LEU A 248 -8.52 1.86 -1.76
N ARG A 249 -7.93 0.77 -1.24
CA ARG A 249 -6.91 0.85 -0.18
C ARG A 249 -5.77 1.78 -0.61
N HIS A 250 -5.24 1.59 -1.82
CA HIS A 250 -4.12 2.40 -2.30
C HIS A 250 -4.52 3.84 -2.59
N GLU A 251 -5.72 4.11 -3.10
CA GLU A 251 -6.23 5.48 -3.25
C GLU A 251 -6.35 6.18 -1.89
N MET A 252 -6.83 5.48 -0.86
CA MET A 252 -6.92 6.01 0.50
C MET A 252 -5.53 6.30 1.11
N GLU A 253 -4.57 5.39 0.94
CA GLU A 253 -3.18 5.58 1.37
C GLU A 253 -2.52 6.77 0.64
N GLN A 254 -2.77 6.93 -0.66
CA GLN A 254 -2.27 8.06 -1.45
C GLN A 254 -2.89 9.39 -1.03
N GLY A 255 -4.19 9.42 -0.77
CA GLY A 255 -4.88 10.61 -0.27
C GLY A 255 -4.28 11.10 1.06
N ALA A 256 -3.98 10.17 1.97
CA ALA A 256 -3.33 10.48 3.25
C ALA A 256 -1.91 11.04 3.06
N ALA A 257 -1.12 10.47 2.14
CA ALA A 257 0.23 10.95 1.83
C ALA A 257 0.24 12.36 1.22
N ILE A 258 -0.67 12.65 0.27
CA ILE A 258 -0.76 13.95 -0.40
C ILE A 258 -1.20 15.04 0.58
N ALA A 259 -2.18 14.76 1.44
CA ALA A 259 -2.62 15.71 2.47
C ALA A 259 -1.46 16.14 3.39
N GLN A 260 -0.56 15.21 3.71
CA GLN A 260 0.62 15.50 4.52
C GLN A 260 1.69 16.32 3.77
N ALA A 261 1.94 16.03 2.50
CA ALA A 261 2.85 16.83 1.67
C ALA A 261 2.35 18.28 1.49
N SER A 262 1.03 18.50 1.43
CA SER A 262 0.46 19.85 1.34
C SER A 262 0.55 20.65 2.66
N ALA A 263 0.64 19.97 3.80
CA ALA A 263 0.80 20.59 5.11
C ALA A 263 2.27 20.89 5.46
N ALA A 264 3.22 20.20 4.84
CA ALA A 264 4.64 20.55 4.90
C ALA A 264 4.94 21.64 3.86
N SER A 265 5.31 22.84 4.29
CA SER A 265 5.45 24.03 3.43
C SER A 265 6.70 24.03 2.54
N VAL A 266 7.17 22.87 2.05
CA VAL A 266 8.36 22.77 1.20
C VAL A 266 8.08 21.78 0.07
N ALA A 267 8.36 22.22 -1.15
CA ALA A 267 8.19 21.44 -2.36
C ALA A 267 8.99 20.13 -2.27
N THR A 268 8.27 19.02 -2.15
CA THR A 268 8.83 17.67 -2.26
C THR A 268 8.96 17.33 -3.74
N GLU A 269 10.13 16.86 -4.16
CA GLU A 269 10.23 16.10 -5.40
C GLU A 269 9.61 14.71 -5.14
N PRO A 270 8.52 14.33 -5.82
CA PRO A 270 7.83 13.09 -5.53
C PRO A 270 8.73 11.90 -5.87
N VAL A 271 8.82 10.92 -4.95
CA VAL A 271 9.42 9.62 -5.25
C VAL A 271 8.77 9.07 -6.52
N PRO A 272 9.54 8.76 -7.58
CA PRO A 272 8.99 8.22 -8.81
C PRO A 272 8.24 6.94 -8.48
N ARG A 273 6.93 6.95 -8.74
CA ARG A 273 6.09 5.77 -8.55
C ARG A 273 6.67 4.64 -9.39
N LEU A 274 6.80 3.46 -8.81
CA LEU A 274 6.96 2.25 -9.62
C LEU A 274 5.69 2.15 -10.49
N PRO A 275 5.82 2.17 -11.82
CA PRO A 275 4.67 1.97 -12.68
C PRO A 275 4.10 0.55 -12.43
N PRO A 276 2.81 0.30 -12.75
CA PRO A 276 2.27 -1.05 -12.79
C PRO A 276 3.24 -1.99 -13.52
N CYS A 277 3.31 -3.27 -13.13
CA CYS A 277 4.20 -4.23 -13.81
C CYS A 277 4.01 -4.25 -15.35
N GLU A 278 2.80 -3.91 -15.80
CA GLU A 278 2.37 -3.79 -17.19
C GLU A 278 2.97 -2.57 -17.92
N ALA A 279 3.39 -1.55 -17.16
CA ALA A 279 3.98 -0.31 -17.62
C ALA A 279 5.50 -0.24 -17.36
N LEU A 280 6.10 -1.30 -16.80
CA LEU A 280 7.54 -1.55 -16.92
C LEU A 280 7.82 -1.94 -18.38
N GLY A 281 7.97 -0.93 -19.24
CA GLY A 281 8.53 -1.15 -20.57
C GLY A 281 9.88 -1.85 -20.48
N ALA A 282 10.26 -2.59 -21.53
CA ALA A 282 11.61 -3.14 -21.64
C ALA A 282 12.62 -2.02 -21.34
N PRO A 283 13.63 -2.27 -20.48
CA PRO A 283 14.59 -1.24 -20.11
C PRO A 283 15.17 -0.61 -21.36
N ALA A 284 15.19 0.73 -21.39
CA ALA A 284 15.80 1.48 -22.48
C ALA A 284 17.20 0.94 -22.74
N ALA A 285 17.52 0.69 -24.01
CA ALA A 285 18.82 0.16 -24.44
C ALA A 285 19.94 1.11 -24.00
N ASP A 286 20.56 0.79 -22.87
CA ASP A 286 21.78 1.42 -22.40
C ASP A 286 22.91 1.05 -23.37
N ALA A 287 23.63 2.04 -23.89
CA ALA A 287 24.57 1.89 -25.01
C ALA A 287 25.77 0.95 -24.72
N GLY A 288 25.89 0.42 -23.49
CA GLY A 288 26.87 -0.59 -23.09
C GLY A 288 26.28 -1.99 -22.83
N ARG A 289 24.96 -2.18 -22.99
CA ARG A 289 24.26 -3.41 -22.62
C ARG A 289 23.58 -4.09 -23.80
N TYR A 290 23.84 -5.39 -23.95
CA TYR A 290 23.29 -6.24 -24.99
C TYR A 290 22.31 -7.24 -24.41
N VAL A 291 21.13 -7.41 -25.03
CA VAL A 291 20.14 -8.39 -24.59
C VAL A 291 20.40 -9.73 -25.27
N ASN A 292 20.68 -10.76 -24.49
CA ASN A 292 20.87 -12.12 -24.99
C ASN A 292 19.59 -12.63 -25.67
N PRO A 293 19.62 -12.99 -26.96
CA PRO A 293 18.42 -13.36 -27.71
C PRO A 293 17.83 -14.73 -27.30
N VAL A 294 18.57 -15.55 -26.55
CA VAL A 294 18.10 -16.87 -26.08
C VAL A 294 17.27 -16.74 -24.80
N CYS A 295 17.65 -15.85 -23.87
CA CYS A 295 17.04 -15.77 -22.54
C CYS A 295 16.54 -14.38 -22.13
N GLY A 296 16.78 -13.34 -22.92
CA GLY A 296 16.38 -11.96 -22.62
C GLY A 296 17.25 -11.26 -21.56
N MET A 297 18.33 -11.89 -21.08
CA MET A 297 19.19 -11.31 -20.06
C MET A 297 20.09 -10.21 -20.64
N SER A 298 20.11 -9.05 -19.98
CA SER A 298 21.01 -7.94 -20.31
C SER A 298 22.45 -8.24 -19.86
N ILE A 299 23.40 -8.08 -20.78
CA ILE A 299 24.83 -8.36 -20.58
C ILE A 299 25.61 -7.09 -20.86
N ASP A 300 26.57 -6.76 -20.01
CA ASP A 300 27.52 -5.69 -20.28
C ASP A 300 28.54 -6.15 -21.34
N ILE A 301 28.59 -5.44 -22.46
CA ILE A 301 29.46 -5.74 -23.60
C ILE A 301 30.94 -5.71 -23.19
N ALA A 302 31.33 -4.84 -22.26
CA ALA A 302 32.72 -4.67 -21.84
C ALA A 302 33.27 -5.87 -21.05
N THR A 303 32.40 -6.63 -20.39
CA THR A 303 32.79 -7.76 -19.51
C THR A 303 32.33 -9.11 -20.03
N ALA A 304 31.72 -9.15 -21.21
CA ALA A 304 31.14 -10.35 -21.79
C ALA A 304 32.20 -11.41 -22.12
N LYS A 305 32.07 -12.59 -21.51
CA LYS A 305 32.99 -13.73 -21.74
C LYS A 305 32.58 -14.61 -22.93
N HIS A 306 31.29 -14.66 -23.26
CA HIS A 306 30.75 -15.57 -24.26
C HIS A 306 30.19 -14.75 -25.43
N VAL A 307 30.91 -14.74 -26.55
CA VAL A 307 30.59 -13.96 -27.76
C VAL A 307 30.66 -14.86 -28.99
N VAL A 308 29.70 -14.72 -29.90
CA VAL A 308 29.69 -15.38 -31.21
C VAL A 308 29.49 -14.33 -32.29
N GLU A 309 30.20 -14.47 -33.40
CA GLU A 309 30.00 -13.63 -34.58
C GLU A 309 29.14 -14.37 -35.60
N TYR A 310 27.97 -13.81 -35.93
CA TYR A 310 27.01 -14.42 -36.83
C TYR A 310 26.37 -13.34 -37.71
N GLY A 311 26.39 -13.53 -39.04
CA GLY A 311 25.85 -12.55 -39.98
C GLY A 311 26.53 -11.16 -39.93
N GLY A 312 27.81 -11.10 -39.56
CA GLY A 312 28.56 -9.84 -39.43
C GLY A 312 28.24 -9.03 -38.17
N ARG A 313 27.51 -9.61 -37.21
CA ARG A 313 27.19 -9.00 -35.91
C ARG A 313 27.76 -9.86 -34.77
N LYS A 314 28.24 -9.21 -33.70
CA LYS A 314 28.61 -9.87 -32.45
C LYS A 314 27.40 -10.04 -31.57
N ILE A 315 27.14 -11.27 -31.14
CA ILE A 315 26.04 -11.66 -30.26
C ILE A 315 26.64 -12.11 -28.93
N TYR A 316 26.13 -11.56 -27.83
CA TYR A 316 26.66 -11.76 -26.48
C TYR A 316 25.74 -12.66 -25.67
N PHE A 317 26.32 -13.59 -24.90
CA PHE A 317 25.59 -14.58 -24.11
C PHE A 317 25.99 -14.56 -22.63
N CYS A 318 25.01 -14.86 -21.77
CA CYS A 318 25.20 -14.80 -20.31
C CYS A 318 25.95 -16.02 -19.77
N CYS A 319 25.96 -17.13 -20.52
CA CYS A 319 26.62 -18.37 -20.13
C CYS A 319 26.88 -19.26 -21.37
N ASP A 320 27.71 -20.30 -21.18
CA ASP A 320 28.02 -21.29 -22.21
C ASP A 320 26.78 -22.03 -22.73
N CYS A 321 25.77 -22.25 -21.89
CA CYS A 321 24.54 -22.93 -22.29
C CYS A 321 23.75 -22.12 -23.34
N CYS A 322 23.57 -20.82 -23.13
CA CYS A 322 22.90 -19.95 -24.11
C CYS A 322 23.71 -19.83 -25.40
N LYS A 323 25.05 -19.78 -25.29
CA LYS A 323 25.93 -19.77 -26.46
C LYS A 323 25.77 -21.05 -27.29
N ALA A 324 25.85 -22.21 -26.65
CA ALA A 324 25.73 -23.51 -27.32
C ALA A 324 24.35 -23.72 -27.95
N GLU A 325 23.28 -23.26 -27.27
CA GLU A 325 21.91 -23.33 -27.81
C GLU A 325 21.74 -22.44 -29.04
N PHE A 326 22.32 -21.23 -29.02
CA PHE A 326 22.34 -20.34 -30.17
C PHE A 326 23.14 -20.93 -31.35
N GLU A 327 24.33 -21.50 -31.10
CA GLU A 327 25.14 -22.14 -32.14
C GLU A 327 24.45 -23.34 -32.79
N ARG A 328 23.57 -24.05 -32.06
CA ARG A 328 22.78 -25.17 -32.60
C ARG A 328 21.64 -24.72 -33.49
N ARG A 329 20.98 -23.60 -33.17
CA ARG A 329 19.77 -23.14 -33.86
C ARG A 329 19.70 -21.61 -33.99
N PRO A 330 20.67 -20.97 -34.67
CA PRO A 330 20.80 -19.52 -34.69
C PRO A 330 19.60 -18.82 -35.35
N GLU A 331 19.00 -19.45 -36.36
CA GLU A 331 17.86 -18.91 -37.11
C GLU A 331 16.60 -18.73 -36.26
N CYS A 332 16.44 -19.52 -35.19
CA CYS A 332 15.28 -19.44 -34.29
C CYS A 332 15.31 -18.20 -33.39
N TYR A 333 16.49 -17.59 -33.19
CA TYR A 333 16.71 -16.49 -32.25
C TYR A 333 16.95 -15.14 -32.95
N LEU A 334 17.07 -15.13 -34.28
CA LEU A 334 17.32 -13.92 -35.08
C LEU A 334 16.10 -13.46 -35.89
N ALA A 335 15.03 -14.26 -35.95
CA ALA A 335 13.76 -13.88 -36.53
C ALA A 335 12.98 -12.94 -35.58
N GLY A 336 13.40 -11.67 -35.50
CA GLY A 336 12.72 -10.70 -34.63
C GLY A 336 13.42 -9.36 -34.41
N SER A 337 14.24 -8.87 -35.33
CA SER A 337 14.66 -7.45 -35.30
C SER A 337 13.71 -6.63 -36.17
N PRO A 338 12.92 -5.68 -35.63
CA PRO A 338 12.15 -4.75 -36.44
C PRO A 338 13.09 -3.67 -36.96
N ASP A 339 13.31 -3.61 -38.29
CA ASP A 339 13.38 -2.33 -39.00
C ASP A 339 13.24 -2.48 -40.53
N ASP A 340 12.28 -1.73 -41.05
CA ASP A 340 12.13 -1.14 -42.38
C ASP A 340 12.42 -1.92 -43.67
N GLY A 341 11.33 -2.15 -44.43
CA GLY A 341 11.39 -2.44 -45.86
C GLY A 341 10.04 -2.77 -46.47
N HIS A 342 9.29 -1.75 -46.89
CA HIS A 342 8.21 -1.90 -47.88
C HIS A 342 8.64 -2.81 -49.04
N MET A 343 7.91 -3.89 -49.30
CA MET A 343 7.57 -4.24 -50.69
C MET A 343 6.31 -5.10 -50.79
N GLU A 344 5.35 -4.51 -51.49
CA GLU A 344 4.06 -5.04 -51.88
C GLU A 344 4.20 -5.96 -53.13
N LYS A 345 3.20 -6.84 -53.29
CA LYS A 345 2.86 -7.68 -54.47
C LYS A 345 3.63 -9.02 -54.54
N ARG A 346 2.98 -10.17 -54.74
CA ARG A 346 1.69 -10.46 -55.39
C ARG A 346 1.19 -11.84 -54.95
#